data_AF-A0A355AJC9-F1
#
_entry.id   AF-A0A355AJC9-F1
#
_cell.length_a   1.000
_cell.length_b   1.000
_cell.length_c   1.000
_cell.angle_alpha   90.00
_cell.angle_beta   90.00
_cell.angle_gamma   90.00
#
_symmetry.space_group_name_H-M   'P 1'
#
loop_
_entity.id
_entity.type
_entity.pdbx_description
1 polymer ?
#
loop_
_entity_poly.entity_id
_entity_poly.type
_entity_poly.pdbx_seq_one_letter_code
_entity_poly.pdbx_strand_id
1 'polypeptide(L)'
;MLLTLILGSLFLGVKAYEYSSKFDHGIYPWAPRGRIYERPDLYYGSAVRARLSDPAILAKIKELDGRPENELSDAELTGRRRLKQVKDMVNNPDQQAFDLAVVADQIMPLPGEGSDSHDHGGGLNDTFAWLQLPAVIPGGNMWASTYFFLTGFHAVHVIVGLIVFSILLLYELGPAAAGMIENAGLYWHFVDLVWIFLFPLLYLF
;
A
#
# COMPACT_ATOMS: atom_id res chain seq x y z
N MET A 1 -15.59 -35.34 0.85
CA MET A 1 -16.17 -34.33 -0.09
C MET A 1 -17.20 -33.44 0.58
N LEU A 2 -18.23 -33.96 1.23
CA LEU A 2 -19.22 -33.09 1.89
C LEU A 2 -18.63 -32.28 3.06
N LEU A 3 -17.78 -32.91 3.89
CA LEU A 3 -17.05 -32.22 4.95
C LEU A 3 -16.10 -31.13 4.43
N THR A 4 -15.38 -31.39 3.32
CA THR A 4 -14.46 -30.41 2.72
C THR A 4 -15.19 -29.21 2.16
N LEU A 5 -16.37 -29.40 1.58
CA LEU A 5 -17.24 -28.30 1.14
C LEU A 5 -17.72 -27.44 2.32
N ILE A 6 -18.14 -28.06 3.42
CA ILE A 6 -18.59 -27.35 4.61
C ILE A 6 -17.44 -26.52 5.20
N LEU A 7 -16.26 -27.12 5.37
CA LEU A 7 -15.10 -26.44 5.93
C LEU A 7 -14.61 -25.30 5.03
N GLY A 8 -14.53 -25.51 3.71
CA GLY A 8 -14.13 -24.45 2.76
C GLY A 8 -15.16 -23.32 2.68
N SER A 9 -16.46 -23.63 2.76
CA SER A 9 -17.52 -22.61 2.79
C SER A 9 -17.49 -21.80 4.09
N LEU A 10 -17.26 -22.45 5.23
CA LEU A 10 -17.09 -21.78 6.52
C LEU A 10 -15.87 -20.86 6.54
N PHE A 11 -14.75 -21.31 5.96
CA PHE A 11 -13.55 -20.50 5.78
C PHE A 11 -13.81 -19.23 4.97
N LEU A 12 -14.51 -19.35 3.83
CA LEU A 12 -14.90 -18.19 3.02
C LEU A 12 -15.85 -17.26 3.78
N GLY A 13 -16.77 -17.80 4.58
CA GLY A 13 -17.66 -17.00 5.43
C GLY A 13 -16.91 -16.16 6.47
N VAL A 14 -15.94 -16.77 7.16
CA VAL A 14 -15.06 -16.06 8.10
C VAL A 14 -14.26 -14.98 7.39
N LYS A 15 -13.72 -15.28 6.20
CA LYS A 15 -12.95 -14.29 5.41
C LYS A 15 -13.80 -13.14 4.91
N ALA A 16 -15.02 -13.42 4.45
CA ALA A 16 -15.96 -12.38 4.02
C ALA A 16 -16.33 -11.46 5.19
N TYR A 17 -16.58 -12.02 6.38
CA TYR A 17 -16.82 -11.22 7.59
C TYR A 17 -15.59 -10.39 7.98
N GLU A 18 -14.40 -10.98 7.96
CA GLU A 18 -13.15 -10.28 8.23
C GLU A 18 -12.90 -9.13 7.24
N TYR A 19 -13.18 -9.35 5.96
CA TYR A 19 -13.05 -8.33 4.91
C TYR A 19 -14.07 -7.21 5.11
N SER A 20 -15.34 -7.54 5.37
CA SER A 20 -16.38 -6.55 5.66
C SER A 20 -15.98 -5.68 6.84
N SER A 21 -15.55 -6.30 7.94
CA SER A 21 -15.03 -5.57 9.09
C SER A 21 -13.85 -4.68 8.71
N LYS A 22 -12.88 -5.16 7.91
CA LYS A 22 -11.74 -4.34 7.48
C LYS A 22 -12.15 -3.15 6.62
N PHE A 23 -13.16 -3.31 5.76
CA PHE A 23 -13.71 -2.20 4.98
C PHE A 23 -14.47 -1.21 5.86
N ASP A 24 -15.23 -1.69 6.86
CA ASP A 24 -15.91 -0.83 7.85
C ASP A 24 -14.91 -0.02 8.70
N HIS A 25 -13.73 -0.59 8.95
CA HIS A 25 -12.60 0.10 9.58
C HIS A 25 -11.79 0.96 8.60
N GLY A 26 -12.23 1.11 7.35
CA GLY A 26 -11.59 1.98 6.36
C GLY A 26 -10.23 1.48 5.87
N ILE A 27 -10.00 0.16 5.87
CA ILE A 27 -8.76 -0.46 5.36
C ILE A 27 -9.04 -0.90 3.92
N TYR A 28 -8.71 -0.03 2.97
CA TYR A 28 -8.88 -0.29 1.55
C TYR A 28 -7.54 -0.54 0.86
N PRO A 29 -7.44 -1.48 -0.09
CA PRO A 29 -6.21 -1.70 -0.85
C PRO A 29 -5.92 -0.59 -1.87
N TRP A 30 -6.96 0.11 -2.35
CA TRP A 30 -6.86 1.08 -3.45
C TRP A 30 -7.12 2.54 -3.03
N ALA A 31 -7.62 2.79 -1.82
CA ALA A 31 -7.95 4.16 -1.41
C ALA A 31 -6.73 4.86 -0.78
N PRO A 32 -6.41 6.11 -1.18
CA PRO A 32 -5.53 6.96 -0.40
C PRO A 32 -6.20 7.24 0.96
N ARG A 33 -5.47 7.07 2.07
CA ARG A 33 -5.95 7.10 3.46
C ARG A 33 -6.72 5.86 3.97
N GLY A 34 -6.21 4.66 3.70
CA GLY A 34 -6.54 3.53 4.57
C GLY A 34 -6.17 3.83 6.03
N ARG A 35 -6.95 3.39 7.03
CA ARG A 35 -6.62 3.66 8.45
C ARG A 35 -5.29 3.03 8.93
N ILE A 36 -4.68 2.17 8.11
CA ILE A 36 -3.31 1.70 8.32
C ILE A 36 -2.38 2.59 7.52
N TYR A 37 -1.70 3.51 8.22
CA TYR A 37 -0.72 4.40 7.63
C TYR A 37 0.64 3.67 7.59
N GLU A 38 1.24 3.54 6.41
CA GLU A 38 2.70 3.50 6.33
C GLU A 38 3.18 4.88 6.78
N ARG A 39 3.49 4.99 8.07
CA ARG A 39 4.03 6.24 8.60
C ARG A 39 5.42 6.41 8.00
N PRO A 40 5.77 7.59 7.49
CA PRO A 40 7.15 7.88 7.18
C PRO A 40 7.96 7.65 8.46
N ASP A 41 8.88 6.69 8.35
CA ASP A 41 9.66 6.17 9.44
C ASP A 41 11.00 6.91 9.52
N LEU A 42 11.81 6.54 10.53
CA LEU A 42 13.12 7.15 10.69
C LEU A 42 14.00 6.98 9.44
N TYR A 43 13.82 5.88 8.68
CA TYR A 43 14.51 5.65 7.42
C TYR A 43 14.09 6.65 6.34
N TYR A 44 12.79 6.93 6.20
CA TYR A 44 12.28 7.98 5.32
C TYR A 44 12.90 9.35 5.65
N GLY A 45 12.86 9.74 6.93
CA GLY A 45 13.47 11.01 7.37
C GLY A 45 14.97 11.08 7.07
N SER A 46 15.69 9.97 7.26
CA SER A 46 17.12 9.88 6.94
C SER A 46 17.40 9.97 5.44
N ALA A 47 16.54 9.40 4.58
CA ALA A 47 16.67 9.44 3.13
C ALA A 47 16.41 10.85 2.59
N VAL A 48 15.39 11.54 3.11
CA VAL A 48 15.14 12.96 2.80
C VAL A 48 16.33 13.81 3.24
N ARG A 49 16.86 13.58 4.45
CA ARG A 49 18.06 14.28 4.96
C ARG A 49 19.27 14.07 4.05
N ALA A 50 19.53 12.83 3.66
CA ALA A 50 20.64 12.47 2.79
C ALA A 50 20.54 13.18 1.44
N ARG A 51 19.34 13.24 0.86
CA ARG A 51 19.11 13.95 -0.41
C ARG A 51 19.30 15.46 -0.29
N LEU A 52 18.79 16.06 0.79
CA LEU A 52 18.98 17.49 1.08
C LEU A 52 20.44 17.86 1.43
N SER A 53 21.27 16.86 1.75
CA SER A 53 22.70 17.04 2.06
C SER A 53 23.61 16.84 0.85
N ASP A 54 23.06 16.46 -0.32
CA ASP A 54 23.82 16.28 -1.56
C ASP A 54 24.43 17.62 -2.01
N PRO A 55 25.76 17.70 -2.27
CA PRO A 55 26.42 18.94 -2.70
C PRO A 55 25.77 19.60 -3.92
N ALA A 56 25.28 18.82 -4.88
CA ALA A 56 24.63 19.35 -6.08
C ALA A 56 23.27 20.00 -5.76
N ILE A 57 22.54 19.42 -4.82
CA ILE A 57 21.25 19.93 -4.34
C ILE A 57 21.48 21.17 -3.49
N LEU A 58 22.45 21.15 -2.57
CA LEU A 58 22.82 22.30 -1.74
C LEU A 58 23.22 23.52 -2.57
N ALA A 59 23.94 23.34 -3.68
CA ALA A 59 24.28 24.42 -4.59
C ALA A 59 23.03 25.09 -5.18
N LYS A 60 22.06 24.28 -5.64
CA LYS A 60 20.79 24.77 -6.19
C LYS A 60 19.89 25.42 -5.15
N ILE A 61 19.87 24.88 -3.92
CA ILE A 61 19.15 25.50 -2.80
C ILE A 61 19.74 26.87 -2.49
N LYS A 62 21.08 26.99 -2.47
CA LYS A 62 21.77 28.27 -2.24
C LYS A 62 21.49 29.28 -3.35
N GLU A 63 21.43 28.84 -4.60
CA GLU A 63 21.04 29.66 -5.75
C GLU A 63 19.59 30.15 -5.61
N LEU A 64 18.65 29.24 -5.28
CA LEU A 64 17.25 29.57 -5.01
C LEU A 64 17.11 30.56 -3.85
N ASP A 65 17.91 30.39 -2.79
CA ASP A 65 17.89 31.28 -1.63
C ASP A 65 18.48 32.66 -1.92
N GLY A 66 19.38 32.76 -2.89
CA GLY A 66 19.99 34.01 -3.34
C GLY A 66 19.12 34.83 -4.30
N ARG A 67 18.09 34.23 -4.91
CA ARG A 67 17.17 34.93 -5.82
C ARG A 67 16.24 35.87 -5.05
N PRO A 68 16.07 37.12 -5.49
CA PRO A 68 15.15 38.06 -4.85
C PRO A 68 13.69 37.67 -5.11
N GLU A 69 12.81 37.94 -4.15
CA GLU A 69 11.42 37.43 -4.15
C GLU A 69 10.59 37.87 -5.37
N ASN A 70 10.95 39.01 -5.98
CA ASN A 70 10.31 39.56 -7.17
C ASN A 70 10.61 38.79 -8.47
N GLU A 71 11.63 37.92 -8.48
CA GLU A 71 12.01 37.10 -9.63
C GLU A 71 11.48 35.67 -9.54
N LEU A 72 10.80 35.31 -8.45
CA LEU A 72 10.25 33.99 -8.18
C LEU A 72 8.75 33.98 -8.47
N SER A 73 8.25 32.90 -9.05
CA SER A 73 6.82 32.63 -9.14
C SER A 73 6.22 32.42 -7.74
N ASP A 74 4.94 32.72 -7.55
CA ASP A 74 4.21 32.47 -6.28
C ASP A 74 4.33 31.00 -5.81
N ALA A 75 4.41 30.07 -6.77
CA ALA A 75 4.66 28.66 -6.53
C ALA A 75 6.10 28.41 -6.00
N GLU A 76 7.10 29.04 -6.60
CA GLU A 76 8.51 28.93 -6.17
C GLU A 76 8.73 29.58 -4.79
N LEU A 77 8.06 30.71 -4.49
CA LEU A 77 8.08 31.34 -3.17
C LEU A 77 7.48 30.43 -2.09
N THR A 78 6.35 29.80 -2.40
CA THR A 78 5.70 28.84 -1.51
C THR A 78 6.53 27.58 -1.34
N GLY A 79 7.10 27.06 -2.43
CA GLY A 79 8.03 25.93 -2.41
C GLY A 79 9.28 26.23 -1.57
N ARG A 80 9.87 27.42 -1.70
CA ARG A 80 11.03 27.83 -0.90
C ARG A 80 10.73 27.84 0.61
N ARG A 81 9.56 28.34 1.00
CA ARG A 81 9.09 28.31 2.40
C ARG A 81 8.91 26.88 2.91
N ARG A 82 8.25 26.03 2.13
CA ARG A 82 8.08 24.59 2.43
C ARG A 82 9.43 23.88 2.55
N LEU A 83 10.37 24.16 1.65
CA LEU A 83 11.70 23.54 1.66
C LEU A 83 12.49 23.87 2.92
N LYS A 84 12.42 25.13 3.37
CA LYS A 84 13.03 25.54 4.64
C LYS A 84 12.41 24.80 5.83
N GLN A 85 11.08 24.70 5.86
CA GLN A 85 10.36 23.98 6.90
C GLN A 85 10.72 22.48 6.92
N VAL A 86 10.76 21.82 5.76
CA VAL A 86 11.20 20.42 5.65
C VAL A 86 12.62 20.26 6.15
N LYS A 87 13.55 21.15 5.78
CA LYS A 87 14.94 21.09 6.23
C LYS A 87 15.06 21.21 7.75
N ASP A 88 14.27 22.09 8.37
CA ASP A 88 14.26 22.27 9.82
C ASP A 88 13.68 21.03 10.53
N MET A 89 12.57 20.48 10.03
CA MET A 89 11.95 19.26 10.56
C MET A 89 12.84 18.03 10.42
N VAL A 90 13.49 17.88 9.27
CA VAL A 90 14.35 16.74 8.97
C VAL A 90 15.68 16.83 9.73
N ASN A 91 16.13 17.99 10.17
CA ASN A 91 17.38 18.13 10.95
C ASN A 91 17.18 18.18 12.47
N ASN A 92 15.94 18.23 12.96
CA ASN A 92 15.64 18.17 14.39
C ASN A 92 16.12 16.83 14.99
N PRO A 93 16.90 16.81 16.08
CA PRO A 93 17.29 15.57 16.76
C PRO A 93 16.10 14.80 17.36
N ASP A 94 15.01 15.48 17.72
CA ASP A 94 13.80 14.87 18.31
C ASP A 94 12.78 14.45 17.23
N GLN A 95 13.23 13.79 16.15
CA GLN A 95 12.34 13.42 15.03
C GLN A 95 11.18 12.53 15.49
N GLN A 96 9.96 13.06 15.51
CA GLN A 96 8.77 12.27 15.75
C GLN A 96 8.15 11.81 14.42
N ALA A 97 7.51 10.64 14.44
CA ALA A 97 6.81 10.11 13.26
C ALA A 97 5.71 11.06 12.73
N PHE A 98 5.16 11.92 13.59
CA PHE A 98 4.21 12.97 13.21
C PHE A 98 4.87 14.06 12.33
N ASP A 99 6.09 14.49 12.69
CA ASP A 99 6.83 15.50 11.93
C ASP A 99 7.16 15.00 10.52
N LEU A 100 7.45 13.72 10.39
CA LEU A 100 7.76 13.09 9.11
C LEU A 100 6.53 12.97 8.19
N ALA A 101 5.33 12.82 8.76
CA ALA A 101 4.08 12.82 7.99
C ALA A 101 3.81 14.21 7.39
N VAL A 102 4.11 15.27 8.14
CA VAL A 102 4.04 16.65 7.65
C VAL A 102 5.08 16.88 6.55
N VAL A 103 6.31 16.36 6.71
CA VAL A 103 7.34 16.42 5.66
C VAL A 103 6.88 15.73 4.38
N ALA A 104 6.30 14.54 4.46
CA ALA A 104 5.81 13.80 3.31
C ALA A 104 4.71 14.55 2.55
N ASP A 105 3.75 15.16 3.27
CA ASP A 105 2.69 15.97 2.69
C ASP A 105 3.21 17.23 1.97
N GLN A 106 4.27 17.85 2.49
CA GLN A 106 4.92 18.98 1.82
C GLN A 106 5.69 18.57 0.55
N ILE A 107 6.23 17.35 0.52
CA ILE A 107 6.98 16.82 -0.62
C ILE A 107 6.04 16.38 -1.73
N MET A 108 4.98 15.66 -1.38
CA MET A 108 3.99 15.10 -2.30
C MET A 108 2.60 15.17 -1.64
N PRO A 109 1.88 16.28 -1.79
CA PRO A 109 0.56 16.45 -1.20
C PRO A 109 -0.43 15.48 -1.85
N LEU A 110 -1.27 14.88 -1.02
CA LEU A 110 -2.36 14.02 -1.46
C LEU A 110 -3.49 14.84 -2.09
N PRO A 111 -4.12 14.38 -3.19
CA PRO A 111 -5.38 14.96 -3.66
C PRO A 111 -6.40 14.98 -2.51
N GLY A 112 -6.96 16.14 -2.22
CA GLY A 112 -8.04 16.27 -1.24
C GLY A 112 -9.30 15.58 -1.75
N GLU A 113 -10.11 15.00 -0.87
CA GLU A 113 -11.48 14.63 -1.25
C GLU A 113 -12.23 15.94 -1.55
N GLY A 114 -12.51 16.19 -2.84
CA GLY A 114 -13.24 17.37 -3.29
C GLY A 114 -12.41 18.49 -3.92
N SER A 115 -11.12 18.30 -4.22
CA SER A 115 -10.35 19.32 -4.97
C SER A 115 -10.54 19.15 -6.48
N ASP A 116 -11.35 20.03 -7.07
CA ASP A 116 -11.46 20.21 -8.52
C ASP A 116 -10.07 20.46 -9.14
N SER A 117 -9.86 19.84 -10.30
CA SER A 117 -8.60 19.57 -10.99
C SER A 117 -7.84 20.77 -11.57
N HIS A 118 -7.85 21.95 -10.95
CA HIS A 118 -7.29 23.15 -11.59
C HIS A 118 -6.39 24.07 -10.76
N ASP A 119 -6.12 23.80 -9.48
CA ASP A 119 -5.13 24.59 -8.74
C ASP A 119 -4.41 23.76 -7.68
N HIS A 120 -3.45 22.94 -8.13
CA HIS A 120 -2.51 22.32 -7.22
C HIS A 120 -1.28 23.20 -7.15
N GLY A 121 -1.16 23.96 -6.06
CA GLY A 121 0.14 24.41 -5.56
C GLY A 121 0.97 23.17 -5.22
N GLY A 122 1.59 22.58 -6.25
CA GLY A 122 2.20 21.26 -6.26
C GLY A 122 3.21 21.05 -5.12
N GLY A 123 3.50 19.80 -4.83
CA GLY A 123 4.49 19.44 -3.82
C GLY A 123 5.87 20.03 -4.14
N LEU A 124 6.81 19.89 -3.21
CA LEU A 124 8.20 20.30 -3.47
C LEU A 124 8.77 19.63 -4.72
N ASN A 125 8.38 18.38 -5.00
CA ASN A 125 8.82 17.68 -6.21
C ASN A 125 8.18 18.21 -7.50
N ASP A 126 6.97 18.78 -7.44
CA ASP A 126 6.30 19.39 -8.59
C ASP A 126 6.84 20.79 -8.86
N THR A 127 7.09 21.56 -7.79
CA THR A 127 7.63 22.92 -7.86
C THR A 127 9.10 22.92 -8.28
N PHE A 128 9.87 21.95 -7.76
CA PHE A 128 11.31 21.82 -8.03
C PHE A 128 11.62 20.42 -8.55
N ALA A 129 11.45 20.22 -9.87
CA ALA A 129 11.75 18.95 -10.54
C ALA A 129 13.20 18.46 -10.34
N TRP A 130 14.12 19.36 -10.00
CA TRP A 130 15.53 19.03 -9.70
C TRP A 130 15.76 18.49 -8.28
N LEU A 131 14.79 18.61 -7.37
CA LEU A 131 14.93 18.25 -5.97
C LEU A 131 14.78 16.73 -5.77
N GLN A 132 13.75 16.13 -6.40
CA GLN A 132 13.47 14.67 -6.41
C GLN A 132 13.61 14.04 -5.02
N LEU A 133 12.87 14.54 -4.04
CA LEU A 133 12.87 13.99 -2.69
C LEU A 133 12.14 12.65 -2.65
N PRO A 134 12.53 11.74 -1.73
CA PRO A 134 11.81 10.51 -1.48
C PRO A 134 10.31 10.77 -1.29
N ALA A 135 9.49 10.09 -2.09
CA ALA A 135 8.05 10.14 -2.01
C ALA A 135 7.54 9.01 -1.11
N VAL A 136 6.51 9.30 -0.31
CA VAL A 136 5.72 8.26 0.37
C VAL A 136 4.58 7.89 -0.57
N ILE A 137 4.36 6.59 -0.79
CA ILE A 137 3.27 6.15 -1.66
C ILE A 137 1.95 6.51 -0.98
N PRO A 138 1.13 7.40 -1.57
CA PRO A 138 -0.03 7.93 -0.86
C PRO A 138 -1.22 6.97 -0.84
N GLY A 139 -1.22 5.98 -1.73
CA GLY A 139 -2.29 5.01 -1.93
C GLY A 139 -1.87 3.61 -1.50
N GLY A 140 -2.54 3.10 -0.46
CA GLY A 140 -2.44 1.72 0.00
C GLY A 140 -1.16 1.41 0.78
N ASN A 141 -1.31 1.04 2.04
CA ASN A 141 -0.24 0.38 2.79
C ASN A 141 0.21 -0.86 2.01
N MET A 142 1.51 -1.02 1.71
CA MET A 142 2.04 -2.16 0.97
C MET A 142 1.66 -3.48 1.65
N TRP A 143 1.63 -3.49 2.98
CA TRP A 143 1.15 -4.63 3.76
C TRP A 143 -0.34 -4.92 3.46
N ALA A 144 -1.21 -3.91 3.45
CA ALA A 144 -2.64 -4.11 3.20
C ALA A 144 -2.88 -4.58 1.76
N SER A 145 -2.22 -3.95 0.78
CA SER A 145 -2.30 -4.33 -0.63
C SER A 145 -1.83 -5.77 -0.85
N THR A 146 -0.68 -6.14 -0.27
CA THR A 146 -0.13 -7.51 -0.35
C THR A 146 -1.02 -8.51 0.36
N TYR A 147 -1.54 -8.16 1.55
CA TYR A 147 -2.47 -8.99 2.30
C TYR A 147 -3.71 -9.30 1.47
N PHE A 148 -4.40 -8.27 0.96
CA PHE A 148 -5.64 -8.45 0.19
C PHE A 148 -5.39 -9.15 -1.14
N PHE A 149 -4.25 -8.90 -1.79
CA PHE A 149 -3.89 -9.59 -3.02
C PHE A 149 -3.67 -11.09 -2.78
N LEU A 150 -2.82 -11.46 -1.81
CA LEU A 150 -2.50 -12.86 -1.54
C LEU A 150 -3.71 -13.64 -1.01
N THR A 151 -4.41 -13.09 -0.03
CA THR A 151 -5.58 -13.75 0.57
C THR A 151 -6.80 -13.74 -0.35
N GLY A 152 -6.98 -12.70 -1.17
CA GLY A 152 -8.02 -12.62 -2.18
C GLY A 152 -7.79 -13.61 -3.34
N PHE A 153 -6.56 -13.69 -3.85
CA PHE A 153 -6.20 -14.66 -4.89
C PHE A 153 -6.39 -16.10 -4.40
N HIS A 154 -5.99 -16.37 -3.14
CA HIS A 154 -6.25 -17.67 -2.51
C HIS A 154 -7.75 -17.96 -2.37
N ALA A 155 -8.56 -16.99 -1.94
CA ALA A 155 -10.01 -17.16 -1.84
C ALA A 155 -10.65 -17.53 -3.18
N VAL A 156 -10.18 -16.96 -4.30
CA VAL A 156 -10.63 -17.35 -5.65
C VAL A 156 -10.33 -18.83 -5.93
N HIS A 157 -9.16 -19.33 -5.55
CA HIS A 157 -8.81 -20.75 -5.73
C HIS A 157 -9.67 -21.67 -4.87
N VAL A 158 -9.98 -21.27 -3.64
CA VAL A 158 -10.92 -22.01 -2.78
C VAL A 158 -12.30 -22.08 -3.45
N ILE A 159 -12.81 -20.98 -4.00
CA ILE A 159 -14.10 -20.95 -4.71
C ILE A 159 -14.08 -21.90 -5.91
N VAL A 160 -13.03 -21.88 -6.74
CA VAL A 160 -12.87 -22.80 -7.88
C VAL A 160 -12.86 -24.25 -7.39
N GLY A 161 -12.14 -24.57 -6.32
CA GLY A 161 -12.11 -25.91 -5.73
C GLY A 161 -13.48 -26.36 -5.20
N LEU A 162 -14.23 -25.46 -4.57
CA LEU A 162 -15.59 -25.74 -4.09
C LEU A 162 -16.55 -26.02 -5.26
N ILE A 163 -16.42 -25.30 -6.37
CA ILE A 163 -17.20 -25.56 -7.59
C ILE A 163 -16.86 -26.94 -8.16
N VAL A 164 -15.57 -27.27 -8.29
CA VAL A 164 -15.12 -28.58 -8.78
C VAL A 164 -15.66 -29.72 -7.90
N PHE A 165 -15.56 -29.60 -6.57
CA PHE A 165 -16.10 -30.63 -5.67
C PHE A 165 -17.62 -30.71 -5.68
N SER A 166 -18.32 -29.59 -5.88
CA SER A 166 -19.78 -29.57 -6.02
C SER A 166 -20.22 -30.31 -7.29
N ILE A 167 -19.52 -30.14 -8.41
CA ILE A 167 -19.77 -30.88 -9.65
C ILE A 167 -19.50 -32.38 -9.45
N LEU A 168 -18.39 -32.74 -8.80
CA LEU A 168 -18.05 -34.14 -8.54
C LEU A 168 -19.07 -34.86 -7.64
N LEU A 169 -19.74 -34.15 -6.72
CA LEU A 169 -20.82 -34.72 -5.92
C LEU A 169 -22.09 -35.04 -6.72
N LEU A 170 -22.30 -34.38 -7.86
CA LEU A 170 -23.44 -34.60 -8.74
C LEU A 170 -23.17 -35.70 -9.78
N TYR A 171 -21.94 -36.18 -9.88
CA TYR A 171 -21.52 -37.17 -10.86
C TYR A 171 -21.56 -38.59 -10.28
N GLU A 172 -21.85 -39.58 -11.13
CA GLU A 172 -21.76 -40.99 -10.73
C GLU A 172 -20.29 -41.44 -10.76
N LEU A 173 -19.72 -41.67 -9.59
CA LEU A 173 -18.29 -41.91 -9.41
C LEU A 173 -17.96 -43.38 -9.73
N GLY A 174 -17.68 -43.66 -11.00
CA GLY A 174 -17.17 -44.95 -11.47
C GLY A 174 -15.65 -44.96 -11.70
N PRO A 175 -15.06 -46.12 -12.09
CA PRO A 175 -13.62 -46.25 -12.35
C PRO A 175 -13.08 -45.26 -13.39
N ALA A 176 -13.91 -44.86 -14.37
CA ALA A 176 -13.57 -43.87 -15.38
C ALA A 176 -13.42 -42.45 -14.82
N ALA A 177 -14.02 -42.15 -13.67
CA ALA A 177 -13.91 -40.85 -12.99
C ALA A 177 -12.69 -40.77 -12.06
N ALA A 178 -11.95 -41.87 -11.85
CA ALA A 178 -10.84 -41.95 -10.90
C ALA A 178 -9.76 -40.86 -11.16
N GLY A 179 -9.36 -40.66 -12.42
CA GLY A 179 -8.38 -39.62 -12.75
C GLY A 179 -8.88 -38.19 -12.51
N MET A 180 -10.18 -37.95 -12.67
CA MET A 180 -10.78 -36.64 -12.37
C MET A 180 -10.79 -36.36 -10.87
N ILE A 181 -11.11 -37.37 -10.06
CA ILE A 181 -11.10 -37.29 -8.60
C ILE A 181 -9.68 -37.07 -8.08
N GLU A 182 -8.70 -37.79 -8.63
CA GLU A 182 -7.29 -37.64 -8.25
C GLU A 182 -6.79 -36.23 -8.56
N ASN A 183 -7.06 -35.71 -9.76
CA ASN A 183 -6.69 -34.34 -10.13
C ASN A 183 -7.39 -33.28 -9.26
N ALA A 184 -8.67 -33.48 -8.93
CA ALA A 184 -9.40 -32.58 -8.03
C ALA A 184 -8.84 -32.62 -6.60
N GLY A 185 -8.48 -33.81 -6.11
CA GLY A 185 -7.81 -33.98 -4.83
C GLY A 185 -6.44 -33.29 -4.79
N LEU A 186 -5.63 -33.45 -5.84
CA LEU A 186 -4.34 -32.77 -5.98
C LEU A 186 -4.49 -31.25 -6.02
N TYR A 187 -5.50 -30.73 -6.74
CA TYR A 187 -5.81 -29.30 -6.75
C TYR A 187 -6.16 -28.80 -5.34
N TRP A 188 -7.02 -29.51 -4.61
CA TRP A 188 -7.39 -29.10 -3.26
C TRP A 188 -6.20 -29.14 -2.28
N HIS A 189 -5.37 -30.18 -2.36
CA HIS A 189 -4.13 -30.25 -1.58
C HIS A 189 -3.17 -29.11 -1.89
N PHE A 190 -3.06 -28.70 -3.15
CA PHE A 190 -2.28 -27.52 -3.52
C PHE A 190 -2.82 -26.24 -2.86
N VAL A 191 -4.14 -26.03 -2.89
CA VAL A 191 -4.79 -24.88 -2.23
C VAL A 191 -4.51 -24.89 -0.72
N ASP A 192 -4.66 -26.03 -0.05
CA ASP A 192 -4.36 -26.18 1.38
C ASP A 192 -2.88 -25.90 1.69
N LEU A 193 -1.95 -26.41 0.88
CA LEU A 193 -0.52 -26.16 1.04
C LEU A 193 -0.18 -24.67 0.94
N VAL A 194 -0.74 -23.96 -0.04
CA VAL A 194 -0.57 -22.51 -0.17
C VAL A 194 -1.05 -21.80 1.10
N TRP A 195 -2.19 -22.22 1.67
CA TRP A 195 -2.70 -21.63 2.92
C TRP A 195 -1.79 -21.88 4.12
N ILE A 196 -1.22 -23.07 4.25
CA ILE A 196 -0.26 -23.41 5.31
C ILE A 196 0.96 -22.48 5.30
N PHE A 197 1.38 -21.98 4.13
CA PHE A 197 2.46 -20.98 4.04
C PHE A 197 1.97 -19.54 4.22
N LEU A 198 0.80 -19.18 3.67
CA LEU A 198 0.26 -17.82 3.80
C LEU A 198 -0.14 -17.48 5.24
N PHE A 199 -0.66 -18.44 6.00
CA PHE A 199 -1.09 -18.23 7.38
C PHE A 199 0.04 -17.72 8.30
N PRO A 200 1.19 -18.42 8.45
CA PRO A 200 2.28 -17.90 9.27
C PRO A 200 2.84 -16.59 8.70
N LEU A 201 2.99 -16.48 7.37
CA LEU A 201 3.54 -15.30 6.72
C LEU A 201 2.75 -14.02 7.01
N LEU A 202 1.42 -14.09 7.07
CA LEU A 202 0.55 -12.92 7.23
C LEU A 202 0.03 -12.71 8.65
N TYR A 203 0.00 -13.74 9.50
CA TYR A 203 -0.57 -13.66 10.85
C TYR A 203 0.45 -13.80 11.98
N LEU A 204 1.64 -14.38 11.74
CA LEU A 204 2.65 -14.62 12.79
C LEU A 204 3.90 -13.72 12.69
N PHE A 205 4.13 -13.10 11.53
CA PHE A 205 5.22 -12.14 11.30
C PHE A 205 4.65 -10.72 11.12
#